data_AF-A0AAD6DMI1-F1
#
_entry.id   AF-A0AAD6DMI1-F1
#
_cell.length_a   1.000
_cell.length_b   1.000
_cell.length_c   1.000
_cell.angle_alpha   90.00
_cell.angle_beta   90.00
_cell.angle_gamma   90.00
#
_symmetry.space_group_name_H-M   'P 1'
#
loop_
_entity.id
_entity.type
_entity.pdbx_description
1 polymer ?
#
loop_
_entity_poly.entity_id
_entity_poly.type
_entity_poly.pdbx_seq_one_letter_code
_entity_poly.pdbx_strand_id
1 'polypeptide(L)'
;MYSTKFSKSKACLFIHIGTGVMELSRYHISKARLGNDNILPEVIDVLSCFIWSWTSLVLVKTLRRGDPCTTRPPYQTGALLRPVISTISYLLQLPSLHRVSISALDSFLYARLGIFFFTHTPYLRGYSSSTFYSISIPLSAVISIHESGVRGASLVFILAMACVAKLNEWVTHRSRLVQGSEARSYMAMLEKCLLAGLIHFGFADLDRLREVSKCDALMKPLNDEYVPKLEHNI
;
A
#
# COMPACT_ATOMS: atom_id res chain seq x y z
N MET A 1 7.71 19.92 -10.09
CA MET A 1 8.56 19.82 -8.88
C MET A 1 8.29 18.57 -8.00
N TYR A 2 7.57 17.54 -8.48
CA TYR A 2 7.29 16.29 -7.73
C TYR A 2 8.37 15.18 -7.94
N SER A 3 9.25 15.36 -8.93
CA SER A 3 10.13 14.33 -9.51
C SER A 3 11.53 14.28 -8.90
N THR A 4 11.93 15.25 -8.09
CA THR A 4 13.25 15.31 -7.42
C THR A 4 13.27 14.62 -6.06
N LYS A 5 12.10 14.39 -5.44
CA LYS A 5 11.95 13.94 -4.03
C LYS A 5 11.74 12.44 -3.86
N PHE A 6 11.57 11.74 -4.97
CA PHE A 6 11.59 10.30 -5.00
C PHE A 6 12.91 9.87 -5.64
N SER A 7 13.86 9.47 -4.80
CA SER A 7 14.98 8.58 -5.18
C SER A 7 14.47 7.18 -5.61
N LYS A 8 13.25 7.10 -6.14
CA LYS A 8 12.53 5.89 -6.54
C LYS A 8 12.95 5.50 -7.95
N SER A 9 12.59 4.26 -8.31
CA SER A 9 12.25 3.97 -9.70
C SER A 9 11.11 4.90 -10.14
N LYS A 10 11.45 6.05 -10.73
CA LYS A 10 10.49 7.04 -11.26
C LYS A 10 9.53 6.37 -12.23
N ALA A 11 10.05 5.44 -13.04
CA ALA A 11 9.27 4.59 -13.92
C ALA A 11 8.18 3.81 -13.16
N CYS A 12 8.51 3.14 -12.05
CA CYS A 12 7.50 2.42 -11.25
C CYS A 12 6.42 3.35 -10.71
N LEU A 13 6.77 4.58 -10.28
CA LEU A 13 5.76 5.54 -9.82
C LEU A 13 4.83 5.98 -10.94
N PHE A 14 5.37 6.31 -12.13
CA PHE A 14 4.55 6.69 -13.27
C PHE A 14 3.67 5.54 -13.76
N ILE A 15 4.20 4.31 -13.80
CA ILE A 15 3.44 3.11 -14.15
C ILE A 15 2.32 2.86 -13.12
N HIS A 16 2.63 2.98 -11.82
CA HIS A 16 1.64 2.82 -10.75
C HIS A 16 0.49 3.84 -10.87
N ILE A 17 0.82 5.12 -11.08
CA ILE A 17 -0.19 6.16 -11.26
C ILE A 17 -0.98 5.93 -12.56
N GLY A 18 -0.28 5.67 -13.66
CA GLY A 18 -0.91 5.50 -14.98
C GLY A 18 -1.87 4.32 -15.02
N THR A 19 -1.47 3.16 -14.49
CA THR A 19 -2.34 1.97 -14.42
C THR A 19 -3.55 2.19 -13.52
N GLY A 20 -3.38 2.84 -12.37
CA GLY A 20 -4.51 3.17 -11.47
C GLY A 20 -5.49 4.16 -12.09
N VAL A 21 -4.98 5.24 -12.72
CA VAL A 21 -5.83 6.23 -13.39
C VAL A 21 -6.55 5.62 -14.59
N MET A 22 -5.88 4.77 -15.36
CA MET A 22 -6.49 4.09 -16.51
C MET A 22 -7.63 3.18 -16.07
N GLU A 23 -7.42 2.34 -15.05
CA GLU A 23 -8.44 1.44 -14.49
C GLU A 23 -9.65 2.23 -13.96
N LEU A 24 -9.39 3.28 -13.18
CA LEU A 24 -10.42 4.16 -12.62
C LEU A 24 -11.23 4.86 -13.73
N SER A 25 -10.53 5.40 -14.75
CA SER A 25 -11.16 6.08 -15.88
C SER A 25 -12.06 5.13 -16.67
N ARG A 26 -11.57 3.91 -16.97
CA ARG A 26 -12.34 2.89 -17.68
C ARG A 26 -13.60 2.49 -16.93
N TYR A 27 -13.50 2.28 -15.61
CA TYR A 27 -14.64 1.97 -14.77
C TYR A 27 -15.70 3.08 -14.80
N HIS A 28 -15.30 4.34 -14.56
CA HIS A 28 -16.24 5.46 -14.51
C HIS A 28 -16.83 5.82 -15.87
N ILE A 29 -16.06 5.72 -16.95
CA ILE A 29 -16.57 5.90 -18.32
C ILE A 29 -17.61 4.82 -18.64
N SER A 30 -17.35 3.57 -18.27
CA SER A 30 -18.28 2.45 -18.50
C SER A 30 -19.55 2.61 -17.67
N LYS A 31 -19.42 2.97 -16.39
CA LYS A 31 -20.54 3.33 -15.51
C LYS A 31 -21.40 4.45 -16.09
N ALA A 32 -20.78 5.51 -16.60
CA ALA A 32 -21.50 6.63 -17.21
C ALA A 32 -22.21 6.23 -18.52
N ARG A 33 -21.60 5.37 -19.35
CA ARG A 33 -22.19 4.89 -20.60
C ARG A 33 -23.35 3.92 -20.39
N LEU A 34 -23.21 3.00 -19.44
CA LEU A 34 -24.19 1.94 -19.20
C LEU A 34 -25.30 2.34 -18.21
N GLY A 35 -25.11 3.45 -17.49
CA GLY A 35 -26.09 3.98 -16.54
C GLY A 35 -26.35 3.09 -15.32
N ASN A 36 -25.46 2.14 -15.03
CA ASN A 36 -25.59 1.22 -13.90
C ASN A 36 -24.24 0.89 -13.25
N ASP A 37 -24.28 0.31 -12.05
CA ASP A 37 -23.10 -0.03 -11.24
C ASP A 37 -22.57 -1.44 -11.50
N ASN A 38 -23.17 -2.20 -12.42
CA ASN A 38 -22.82 -3.59 -12.70
C ASN A 38 -21.74 -3.68 -13.78
N ILE A 39 -20.61 -3.01 -13.54
CA ILE A 39 -19.46 -3.03 -14.44
C ILE A 39 -18.59 -4.24 -14.11
N LEU A 40 -18.27 -5.02 -15.14
CA LEU A 40 -17.40 -6.18 -15.04
C LEU A 40 -15.98 -5.79 -15.46
N PRO A 41 -14.94 -6.38 -14.84
CA PRO A 41 -13.57 -6.15 -15.26
C PRO A 41 -13.32 -6.79 -16.62
N GLU A 42 -12.60 -6.10 -17.50
CA GLU A 42 -12.02 -6.72 -18.68
C GLU A 42 -10.62 -7.26 -18.37
N VAL A 43 -10.07 -8.05 -19.30
CA VAL A 43 -8.71 -8.62 -19.18
C VAL A 43 -7.67 -7.52 -18.92
N ILE A 44 -7.82 -6.37 -19.59
CA ILE A 44 -6.91 -5.23 -19.40
C ILE A 44 -6.99 -4.65 -17.98
N ASP A 45 -8.15 -4.67 -17.33
CA ASP A 45 -8.33 -4.16 -15.97
C ASP A 45 -7.67 -5.11 -14.96
N VAL A 46 -7.78 -6.42 -15.18
CA VAL A 46 -7.06 -7.44 -14.40
C VAL A 46 -5.54 -7.28 -14.55
N LEU A 47 -5.03 -7.20 -15.79
CA LEU A 47 -3.60 -7.02 -16.04
C LEU A 47 -3.06 -5.72 -15.43
N SER A 48 -3.83 -4.63 -15.54
CA SER A 48 -3.48 -3.33 -14.95
C SER A 48 -3.44 -3.41 -13.44
N CYS A 49 -4.36 -4.14 -12.83
CA CYS A 49 -4.39 -4.39 -11.40
C CYS A 49 -3.13 -5.13 -10.93
N PHE A 50 -2.67 -6.15 -11.66
CA PHE A 50 -1.41 -6.85 -11.36
C PHE A 50 -0.20 -5.93 -11.45
N ILE A 51 -0.10 -5.12 -12.52
CA ILE A 51 1.00 -4.16 -12.69
C ILE A 51 0.97 -3.11 -11.58
N TRP A 52 -0.21 -2.59 -11.25
CA TRP A 52 -0.42 -1.63 -10.18
C TRP A 52 0.02 -2.20 -8.83
N SER A 53 -0.35 -3.45 -8.53
CA SER A 53 -0.01 -4.12 -7.28
C SER A 53 1.48 -4.42 -7.16
N TRP A 54 2.11 -4.92 -8.22
CA TRP A 54 3.56 -5.13 -8.25
C TRP A 54 4.30 -3.82 -8.01
N THR A 55 3.96 -2.77 -8.76
CA THR A 55 4.57 -1.45 -8.57
C THR A 55 4.28 -0.88 -7.19
N SER A 56 3.09 -1.12 -6.61
CA SER A 56 2.76 -0.74 -5.23
C SER A 56 3.71 -1.37 -4.22
N LEU A 57 3.96 -2.69 -4.30
CA LEU A 57 4.90 -3.38 -3.40
C LEU A 57 6.32 -2.80 -3.51
N VAL A 58 6.80 -2.55 -4.73
CA VAL A 58 8.10 -1.90 -4.97
C VAL A 58 8.17 -0.51 -4.30
N LEU A 59 7.10 0.27 -4.39
CA LEU A 59 7.02 1.60 -3.79
C LEU A 59 6.94 1.55 -2.25
N VAL A 60 6.15 0.62 -1.71
CA VAL A 60 5.89 0.49 -0.27
C VAL A 60 7.08 -0.07 0.50
N LYS A 61 7.90 -0.91 -0.14
CA LYS A 61 9.16 -1.41 0.42
C LYS A 61 10.08 -0.29 0.93
N THR A 62 10.01 0.89 0.31
CA THR A 62 10.82 2.06 0.67
C THR A 62 10.00 3.20 1.29
N LEU A 63 8.74 2.95 1.63
CA LEU A 63 7.86 3.95 2.24
C LEU A 63 8.29 4.24 3.67
N ARG A 64 8.62 5.50 3.93
CA ARG A 64 9.09 6.01 5.23
C ARG A 64 8.24 7.15 5.79
N ARG A 65 7.11 7.47 5.14
CA ARG A 65 6.22 8.56 5.55
C ARG A 65 5.22 8.03 6.58
N GLY A 66 5.08 8.75 7.69
CA GLY A 66 4.33 8.26 8.85
C GLY A 66 5.08 7.20 9.64
N ASP A 67 4.40 6.60 10.61
CA ASP A 67 4.90 5.43 11.31
C ASP A 67 4.82 4.21 10.36
N PRO A 68 5.96 3.57 10.03
CA PRO A 68 5.99 2.44 9.11
C PRO A 68 5.13 1.26 9.55
N CYS A 69 4.94 1.08 10.86
CA CYS A 69 4.18 -0.05 11.42
C CYS A 69 2.69 0.06 11.13
N THR A 70 2.18 1.28 10.99
CA THR A 70 0.76 1.57 10.73
C THR A 70 0.50 1.93 9.28
N THR A 71 1.42 2.64 8.62
CA THR A 71 1.20 3.16 7.25
C THR A 71 1.47 2.16 6.14
N ARG A 72 2.40 1.22 6.30
CA ARG A 72 2.75 0.25 5.26
C ARG A 72 1.74 -0.90 5.10
N PRO A 73 1.19 -1.49 6.18
CA PRO A 73 0.25 -2.60 6.05
C PRO A 73 -0.98 -2.31 5.19
N PRO A 74 -1.63 -1.13 5.24
CA PRO A 74 -2.73 -0.79 4.34
C PRO A 74 -2.36 -0.89 2.86
N TYR A 75 -1.21 -0.33 2.46
CA TYR A 75 -0.77 -0.39 1.07
C TYR A 75 -0.38 -1.80 0.63
N GLN A 76 0.31 -2.56 1.49
CA GLN A 76 0.65 -3.97 1.21
C GLN A 76 -0.62 -4.81 1.07
N THR A 77 -1.61 -4.58 1.93
CA THR A 77 -2.90 -5.28 1.90
C THR A 77 -3.65 -4.99 0.62
N GLY A 78 -3.74 -3.71 0.21
CA GLY A 78 -4.33 -3.34 -1.08
C GLY A 78 -3.57 -3.99 -2.26
N ALA A 79 -2.25 -3.99 -2.23
CA ALA A 79 -1.44 -4.60 -3.28
C ALA A 79 -1.65 -6.13 -3.38
N LEU A 80 -1.86 -6.83 -2.26
CA LEU A 80 -2.12 -8.27 -2.24
C LEU A 80 -3.56 -8.63 -2.62
N LEU A 81 -4.54 -7.93 -2.06
CA LEU A 81 -5.95 -8.28 -2.21
C LEU A 81 -6.51 -7.87 -3.57
N ARG A 82 -6.09 -6.73 -4.14
CA ARG A 82 -6.69 -6.23 -5.40
C ARG A 82 -6.55 -7.22 -6.57
N PRO A 83 -5.39 -7.83 -6.85
CA PRO A 83 -5.27 -8.81 -7.95
C PRO A 83 -6.11 -10.05 -7.72
N VAL A 84 -6.20 -10.52 -6.47
CA VAL A 84 -7.05 -11.66 -6.08
C VAL A 84 -8.52 -11.34 -6.32
N ILE A 85 -8.99 -10.19 -5.81
CA ILE A 85 -10.38 -9.74 -5.94
C ILE A 85 -10.72 -9.47 -7.40
N SER A 86 -9.85 -8.80 -8.15
CA SER A 86 -10.04 -8.50 -9.58
C SER A 86 -10.10 -9.77 -10.43
N THR A 87 -9.24 -10.75 -10.15
CA THR A 87 -9.26 -12.06 -10.83
C THR A 87 -10.52 -12.84 -10.51
N ILE A 88 -10.93 -12.93 -9.24
CA ILE A 88 -12.17 -13.60 -8.83
C ILE A 88 -13.37 -12.91 -9.48
N SER A 89 -13.39 -11.57 -9.49
CA SER A 89 -14.43 -10.78 -10.14
C SER A 89 -14.54 -11.08 -11.63
N TYR A 90 -13.41 -11.27 -12.33
CA TYR A 90 -13.36 -11.62 -13.74
C TYR A 90 -13.82 -13.05 -13.99
N LEU A 91 -13.35 -14.02 -13.20
CA LEU A 91 -13.69 -15.44 -13.41
C LEU A 91 -15.14 -15.75 -13.05
N LEU A 92 -15.64 -15.19 -11.94
CA LEU A 92 -16.98 -15.45 -11.42
C LEU A 92 -18.01 -14.42 -11.87
N GLN A 93 -17.60 -13.43 -12.68
CA GLN A 93 -18.47 -12.38 -13.21
C GLN A 93 -19.24 -11.65 -12.10
N LEU A 94 -18.52 -11.18 -11.06
CA LEU A 94 -19.09 -10.53 -9.88
C LEU A 94 -18.79 -9.02 -9.85
N PRO A 95 -19.70 -8.14 -10.33
CA PRO A 95 -19.45 -6.69 -10.40
C PRO A 95 -19.18 -6.06 -9.03
N SER A 96 -19.75 -6.64 -7.96
CA SER A 96 -19.53 -6.17 -6.59
C SER A 96 -18.06 -6.23 -6.19
N LEU A 97 -17.35 -7.29 -6.57
CA LEU A 97 -15.92 -7.44 -6.30
C LEU A 97 -15.07 -6.50 -7.16
N HIS A 98 -15.47 -6.28 -8.42
CA HIS A 98 -14.83 -5.27 -9.25
C HIS A 98 -14.91 -3.89 -8.62
N ARG A 99 -16.10 -3.50 -8.15
CA ARG A 99 -16.32 -2.23 -7.46
C ARG A 99 -15.45 -2.10 -6.21
N VAL A 100 -15.30 -3.16 -5.40
CA VAL A 100 -14.36 -3.17 -4.26
C VAL A 100 -12.91 -2.92 -4.71
N SER A 101 -12.46 -3.58 -5.78
CA SER A 101 -11.12 -3.40 -6.33
C SER A 101 -10.87 -1.97 -6.83
N ILE A 102 -11.87 -1.36 -7.46
CA ILE A 102 -11.80 0.03 -7.95
C ILE A 102 -11.84 1.00 -6.77
N SER A 103 -12.79 0.86 -5.86
CA SER A 103 -12.91 1.74 -4.70
C SER A 103 -11.62 1.80 -3.90
N ALA A 104 -10.86 0.68 -3.81
CA ALA A 104 -9.54 0.65 -3.17
C ALA A 104 -8.53 1.67 -3.72
N LEU A 105 -8.65 2.08 -4.99
CA LEU A 105 -7.80 3.12 -5.61
C LEU A 105 -8.10 4.51 -5.03
N ASP A 106 -9.34 4.77 -4.66
CA ASP A 106 -9.79 6.06 -4.11
C ASP A 106 -9.21 6.35 -2.71
N SER A 107 -8.65 5.32 -2.05
CA SER A 107 -7.94 5.47 -0.77
C SER A 107 -6.87 6.57 -0.81
N PHE A 108 -6.22 6.79 -1.96
CA PHE A 108 -5.27 7.88 -2.12
C PHE A 108 -5.92 9.25 -1.92
N LEU A 109 -7.11 9.48 -2.49
CA LEU A 109 -7.82 10.75 -2.36
C LEU A 109 -8.22 10.99 -0.90
N TYR A 110 -8.82 9.97 -0.27
CA TYR A 110 -9.19 10.04 1.14
C TYR A 110 -7.98 10.27 2.06
N ALA A 111 -6.84 9.65 1.78
CA ALA A 111 -5.62 9.87 2.55
C ALA A 111 -5.17 11.34 2.47
N ARG A 112 -5.22 11.93 1.26
CA ARG A 112 -4.86 13.35 1.06
C ARG A 112 -5.81 14.29 1.76
N LEU A 113 -7.12 14.03 1.69
CA LEU A 113 -8.12 14.81 2.41
C LEU A 113 -7.92 14.71 3.93
N GLY A 114 -7.66 13.52 4.45
CA GLY A 114 -7.39 13.31 5.88
C GLY A 114 -6.14 14.04 6.36
N ILE A 115 -5.03 13.93 5.62
CA ILE A 115 -3.79 14.66 5.94
C ILE A 115 -4.04 16.17 5.89
N PHE A 116 -4.69 16.65 4.83
CA PHE A 116 -5.03 18.08 4.69
C PHE A 116 -5.89 18.57 5.86
N PHE A 117 -6.92 17.80 6.23
CA PHE A 117 -7.79 18.11 7.35
C PHE A 117 -7.01 18.22 8.67
N PHE A 118 -6.21 17.22 9.02
CA PHE A 118 -5.44 17.25 10.28
C PHE A 118 -4.35 18.32 10.30
N THR A 119 -3.77 18.67 9.15
CA THR A 119 -2.79 19.76 9.06
C THR A 119 -3.43 21.14 9.30
N HIS A 120 -4.67 21.36 8.86
CA HIS A 120 -5.32 22.68 8.91
C HIS A 120 -6.35 22.85 10.03
N THR A 121 -6.58 21.81 10.84
CA THR A 121 -7.54 21.85 11.95
C THR A 121 -6.83 21.70 13.30
N PRO A 122 -7.43 22.18 14.40
CA PRO A 122 -6.79 22.12 15.72
C PRO A 122 -6.79 20.71 16.35
N TYR A 123 -7.47 19.72 15.77
CA TYR A 123 -7.73 18.41 16.39
C TYR A 123 -6.46 17.64 16.77
N LEU A 124 -5.37 17.78 16.01
CA LEU A 124 -4.08 17.13 16.30
C LEU A 124 -2.96 18.17 16.46
N ARG A 125 -3.27 19.37 16.95
CA ARG A 125 -2.28 20.41 17.24
C ARG A 125 -1.23 19.88 18.23
N GLY A 126 0.05 20.05 17.92
CA GLY A 126 1.17 19.58 18.75
C GLY A 126 1.64 18.15 18.46
N TYR A 127 0.89 17.38 17.65
CA TYR A 127 1.37 16.08 17.17
C TYR A 127 2.28 16.22 15.95
N SER A 128 3.15 15.23 15.77
CA SER A 128 4.05 15.18 14.62
C SER A 128 3.29 14.94 13.31
N SER A 129 3.84 15.40 12.19
CA SER A 129 3.30 15.09 10.86
C SER A 129 3.22 13.58 10.61
N SER A 130 4.12 12.80 11.21
CA SER A 130 4.08 11.34 11.15
C SER A 130 2.75 10.78 11.67
N THR A 131 2.22 11.36 12.74
CA THR A 131 0.93 11.00 13.32
C THR A 131 -0.22 11.21 12.34
N PHE A 132 -0.20 12.31 11.57
CA PHE A 132 -1.25 12.58 10.57
C PHE A 132 -1.30 11.47 9.51
N TYR A 133 -0.15 11.09 8.95
CA TYR A 133 -0.07 9.98 7.99
C TYR A 133 -0.51 8.64 8.60
N SER A 134 -0.10 8.37 9.84
CA SER A 134 -0.36 7.10 10.55
C SER A 134 -1.84 6.87 10.81
N ILE A 135 -2.60 7.94 11.01
CA ILE A 135 -4.06 7.88 11.19
C ILE A 135 -4.76 7.91 9.82
N SER A 136 -4.39 8.87 8.96
CA SER A 136 -5.10 9.09 7.69
C SER A 136 -4.98 7.93 6.72
N ILE A 137 -3.83 7.26 6.62
CA ILE A 137 -3.63 6.19 5.64
C ILE A 137 -4.51 4.96 5.93
N PRO A 138 -4.45 4.33 7.12
CA PRO A 138 -5.34 3.20 7.43
C PRO A 138 -6.82 3.59 7.35
N LEU A 139 -7.19 4.75 7.90
CA LEU A 139 -8.58 5.21 7.90
C LEU A 139 -9.10 5.43 6.48
N SER A 140 -8.30 6.07 5.63
CA SER A 140 -8.65 6.31 4.23
C SER A 140 -8.89 5.04 3.45
N ALA A 141 -8.09 4.00 3.69
CA ALA A 141 -8.24 2.71 3.03
C ALA A 141 -9.54 2.02 3.47
N VAL A 142 -9.89 2.07 4.76
CA VAL A 142 -11.15 1.51 5.26
C VAL A 142 -12.36 2.25 4.70
N ILE A 143 -12.34 3.59 4.68
CA ILE A 143 -13.43 4.41 4.13
C ILE A 143 -13.62 4.12 2.65
N SER A 144 -12.54 4.14 1.89
CA SER A 144 -12.52 3.81 0.46
C SER A 144 -13.17 2.45 0.17
N ILE A 145 -12.79 1.40 0.91
CA ILE A 145 -13.41 0.07 0.75
C ILE A 145 -14.86 0.07 1.21
N HIS A 146 -15.22 0.82 2.26
CA HIS A 146 -16.60 0.89 2.75
C HIS A 146 -17.55 1.51 1.71
N GLU A 147 -17.09 2.53 0.97
CA GLU A 147 -17.87 3.17 -0.10
C GLU A 147 -18.20 2.25 -1.27
N SER A 148 -17.49 1.13 -1.41
CA SER A 148 -17.88 0.09 -2.38
C SER A 148 -19.26 -0.51 -2.10
N GLY A 149 -19.86 -0.27 -0.93
CA GLY A 149 -21.20 -0.76 -0.57
C GLY A 149 -21.30 -2.29 -0.45
N VAL A 150 -20.18 -3.01 -0.46
CA VAL A 150 -20.15 -4.47 -0.26
C VAL A 150 -20.09 -4.77 1.24
N ARG A 151 -21.13 -5.44 1.75
CA ARG A 151 -21.23 -5.78 3.18
C ARG A 151 -20.04 -6.64 3.61
N GLY A 152 -19.40 -6.24 4.70
CA GLY A 152 -18.25 -6.95 5.29
C GLY A 152 -16.90 -6.71 4.61
N ALA A 153 -16.84 -6.07 3.44
CA ALA A 153 -15.57 -5.86 2.72
C ALA A 153 -14.58 -5.01 3.53
N SER A 154 -15.04 -3.95 4.19
CA SER A 154 -14.20 -3.10 5.04
C SER A 154 -13.69 -3.87 6.26
N LEU A 155 -14.50 -4.72 6.87
CA LEU A 155 -14.09 -5.58 7.99
C LEU A 155 -13.02 -6.59 7.56
N VAL A 156 -13.23 -7.28 6.43
CA VAL A 156 -12.24 -8.20 5.84
C VAL A 156 -10.93 -7.46 5.56
N PHE A 157 -11.01 -6.24 5.04
CA PHE A 157 -9.83 -5.42 4.79
C PHE A 157 -9.08 -5.07 6.09
N ILE A 158 -9.80 -4.69 7.16
CA ILE A 158 -9.20 -4.42 8.48
C ILE A 158 -8.48 -5.67 9.02
N LEU A 159 -9.12 -6.83 8.96
CA LEU A 159 -8.53 -8.09 9.41
C LEU A 159 -7.29 -8.44 8.57
N ALA A 160 -7.35 -8.27 7.25
CA ALA A 160 -6.23 -8.49 6.36
C ALA A 160 -5.06 -7.53 6.65
N MET A 161 -5.33 -6.25 6.92
CA MET A 161 -4.32 -5.29 7.34
C MET A 161 -3.63 -5.71 8.63
N ALA A 162 -4.39 -6.16 9.62
CA ALA A 162 -3.83 -6.66 10.88
C ALA A 162 -2.96 -7.91 10.65
N CYS A 163 -3.40 -8.83 9.79
CA CYS A 163 -2.62 -10.00 9.41
C CYS A 163 -1.31 -9.63 8.71
N VAL A 164 -1.34 -8.65 7.79
CA VAL A 164 -0.14 -8.15 7.10
C VAL A 164 0.81 -7.45 8.05
N ALA A 165 0.29 -6.68 9.02
CA ALA A 165 1.11 -6.08 10.06
C ALA A 165 1.83 -7.14 10.90
N LYS A 166 1.10 -8.19 11.33
CA LYS A 166 1.68 -9.33 12.04
C LYS A 166 2.64 -10.15 11.19
N LEU A 167 2.40 -10.26 9.88
CA LEU A 167 3.33 -10.88 8.96
C LEU A 167 4.64 -10.12 8.89
N ASN A 168 4.62 -8.78 8.80
CA ASN A 168 5.84 -7.96 8.82
C ASN A 168 6.67 -8.22 10.09
N GLU A 169 6.01 -8.19 11.26
CA GLU A 169 6.64 -8.46 12.56
C GLU A 169 7.25 -9.88 12.60
N TRP A 170 6.49 -10.88 12.17
CA TRP A 170 6.92 -12.27 12.13
C TRP A 170 8.12 -12.49 11.21
N VAL A 171 8.10 -11.92 9.99
CA VAL A 171 9.23 -12.03 9.05
C VAL A 171 10.47 -11.33 9.61
N THR A 172 10.33 -10.16 10.22
CA THR A 172 11.44 -9.48 10.91
C THR A 172 12.06 -10.39 11.97
N HIS A 173 11.24 -10.91 12.87
CA HIS A 173 11.70 -11.75 13.97
C HIS A 173 12.35 -13.05 13.48
N ARG A 174 11.68 -13.81 12.60
CA ARG A 174 12.22 -15.07 12.06
C ARG A 174 13.49 -14.86 11.25
N SER A 175 13.56 -13.81 10.45
CA SER A 175 14.76 -13.54 9.65
C SER A 175 16.00 -13.24 10.49
N ARG A 176 15.85 -12.63 11.66
CA ARG A 176 16.97 -12.40 12.60
C ARG A 176 17.44 -13.70 13.24
N LEU A 177 16.51 -14.57 13.65
CA LEU A 177 16.84 -15.88 14.22
C LEU A 177 17.55 -16.80 13.21
N VAL A 178 17.10 -16.81 11.97
CA VAL A 178 17.63 -17.70 10.92
C VAL A 178 18.97 -17.23 10.36
N GLN A 179 19.30 -15.93 10.46
CA GLN A 179 20.56 -15.36 9.95
C GLN A 179 21.81 -15.92 10.66
N GLY A 180 21.67 -16.42 11.90
CA GLY A 180 22.77 -17.01 12.68
C GLY A 180 22.89 -18.55 12.56
N SER A 181 21.97 -19.22 11.87
CA SER A 181 21.95 -20.69 11.79
C SER A 181 22.42 -21.19 10.43
N GLU A 182 23.40 -22.09 10.39
CA GLU A 182 23.71 -22.86 9.17
C GLU A 182 22.50 -23.73 8.79
N ALA A 183 22.16 -23.77 7.50
CA ALA A 183 21.04 -24.59 7.03
C ALA A 183 21.47 -26.05 7.01
N ARG A 184 21.11 -26.82 8.04
CA ARG A 184 21.43 -28.25 8.14
C ARG A 184 20.38 -29.18 7.52
N SER A 185 19.23 -28.64 7.09
CA SER A 185 18.09 -29.41 6.57
C SER A 185 17.41 -28.70 5.39
N TYR A 186 16.81 -29.47 4.49
CA TYR A 186 16.01 -28.99 3.36
C TYR A 186 14.87 -28.05 3.82
N MET A 187 14.21 -28.36 4.94
CA MET A 187 13.16 -27.49 5.49
C MET A 187 13.70 -26.12 5.93
N ALA A 188 14.93 -26.08 6.45
CA ALA A 188 15.58 -24.82 6.79
C ALA A 188 15.98 -24.02 5.54
N MET A 189 16.28 -24.69 4.43
CA MET A 189 16.53 -24.03 3.14
C MET A 189 15.23 -23.43 2.57
N LEU A 190 14.13 -24.18 2.60
CA LEU A 190 12.82 -23.66 2.19
C LEU A 190 12.39 -22.45 3.02
N GLU A 191 12.56 -22.50 4.34
CA GLU A 191 12.27 -21.37 5.22
C GLU A 191 13.12 -20.14 4.85
N LYS A 192 14.42 -20.32 4.60
CA LYS A 192 15.31 -19.24 4.16
C LYS A 192 14.85 -18.64 2.82
N CYS A 193 14.49 -19.48 1.84
CA CYS A 193 13.98 -19.02 0.54
C CYS A 193 12.66 -18.26 0.69
N LEU A 194 11.74 -18.75 1.51
CA LEU A 194 10.46 -18.08 1.80
C LEU A 194 10.69 -16.71 2.42
N LEU A 195 11.52 -16.63 3.48
CA LEU A 195 11.84 -15.38 4.17
C LEU A 195 12.55 -14.40 3.24
N ALA A 196 13.49 -14.87 2.42
CA ALA A 196 14.18 -14.05 1.43
C ALA A 196 13.19 -13.49 0.38
N GLY A 197 12.24 -14.31 -0.07
CA GLY A 197 11.15 -13.87 -0.95
C GLY A 197 10.29 -12.79 -0.29
N LEU A 198 9.78 -13.04 0.91
CA LEU A 198 8.95 -12.08 1.65
C LEU A 198 9.67 -10.74 1.87
N ILE A 199 10.94 -10.77 2.28
CA ILE A 199 11.78 -9.57 2.41
C ILE A 199 11.99 -8.89 1.05
N HIS A 200 12.18 -9.64 -0.03
CA HIS A 200 12.32 -9.10 -1.38
C HIS A 200 11.09 -8.28 -1.78
N PHE A 201 9.88 -8.80 -1.53
CA PHE A 201 8.61 -8.09 -1.74
C PHE A 201 8.32 -6.97 -0.71
N GLY A 202 9.17 -6.83 0.32
CA GLY A 202 9.06 -5.78 1.31
C GLY A 202 8.19 -6.14 2.52
N PHE A 203 7.92 -7.42 2.78
CA PHE A 203 7.25 -7.89 4.00
C PHE A 203 8.26 -8.08 5.14
N ALA A 204 8.62 -6.98 5.79
CA ALA A 204 9.43 -6.91 6.99
C ALA A 204 9.43 -5.45 7.49
N ASP A 205 9.85 -5.22 8.72
CA ASP A 205 10.03 -3.88 9.27
C ASP A 205 11.13 -3.12 8.52
N LEU A 206 11.03 -1.79 8.50
CA LEU A 206 11.96 -0.97 7.73
C LEU A 206 13.40 -1.10 8.20
N ASP A 207 13.63 -1.27 9.51
CA ASP A 207 14.98 -1.45 10.04
C ASP A 207 15.61 -2.71 9.49
N ARG A 208 14.86 -3.81 9.45
CA ARG A 208 15.32 -5.06 8.86
C ARG A 208 15.54 -4.94 7.36
N LEU A 209 14.66 -4.26 6.64
CA LEU A 209 14.83 -3.99 5.22
C LEU A 209 16.07 -3.14 4.95
N ARG A 210 16.42 -2.20 5.83
CA ARG A 210 17.63 -1.38 5.74
C ARG A 210 18.88 -2.24 5.95
N GLU A 211 18.89 -3.09 6.98
CA GLU A 211 19.98 -4.03 7.27
C GLU A 211 20.27 -4.95 6.07
N VAL A 212 19.23 -5.54 5.47
CA VAL A 212 19.37 -6.56 4.42
C VAL A 212 19.58 -5.95 3.03
N SER A 213 18.88 -4.87 2.70
CA SER A 213 18.84 -4.37 1.33
C SER A 213 19.96 -3.39 0.99
N LYS A 214 20.63 -2.76 1.98
CA LYS A 214 21.61 -1.67 1.80
C LYS A 214 21.17 -0.59 0.78
N CYS A 215 19.88 -0.43 0.55
CA CYS A 215 19.34 0.46 -0.48
C CYS A 215 19.53 1.92 -0.07
N ASP A 216 20.18 2.72 -0.90
CA ASP A 216 20.40 4.16 -0.69
C ASP A 216 19.10 4.92 -0.38
N ALA A 217 17.98 4.50 -0.95
CA ALA A 217 16.66 5.07 -0.70
C ALA A 217 16.21 4.96 0.78
N LEU A 218 16.64 3.91 1.48
CA LEU A 218 16.36 3.70 2.91
C LEU A 218 17.32 4.48 3.83
N MET A 219 18.39 5.07 3.28
CA MET A 219 19.45 5.79 4.00
C MET A 219 19.36 7.32 3.87
N LYS A 220 18.68 7.86 2.84
CA LYS A 220 18.57 9.32 2.62
C LYS A 220 17.71 10.06 3.67
N PRO A 221 17.97 11.34 3.99
CA PRO A 221 17.11 12.12 4.87
C PRO A 221 15.70 12.33 4.28
N LEU A 222 14.67 12.28 5.14
CA LEU A 222 13.28 12.53 4.77
C LEU A 222 13.05 14.05 4.64
N ASN A 223 13.01 14.58 3.40
CA ASN A 223 12.49 15.92 3.14
C ASN A 223 11.01 15.84 2.73
N ASP A 224 10.10 16.21 3.63
CA ASP A 224 8.66 16.29 3.34
C ASP A 224 8.26 17.73 2.99
N GLU A 225 7.53 17.89 1.88
CA GLU A 225 7.04 19.19 1.38
C GLU A 225 5.68 19.56 1.99
N TYR A 226 4.98 18.57 2.55
CA TYR A 226 3.67 18.77 3.22
C TYR A 226 3.82 19.15 4.69
N VAL A 227 5.06 19.34 5.15
CA VAL A 227 5.39 19.75 6.51
C VAL A 227 6.03 21.13 6.42
N PRO A 228 5.44 22.17 7.03
CA PRO A 228 6.15 23.44 7.18
C PRO A 228 7.47 23.13 7.86
N LYS A 229 8.58 23.59 7.29
CA LYS A 229 9.83 23.64 8.04
C LYS A 229 9.49 24.46 9.28
N LEU A 230 9.60 23.89 10.48
CA LEU A 230 9.69 24.73 11.67
C LEU A 230 10.91 25.60 11.41
N GLU A 231 10.69 26.86 11.04
CA GLU A 231 11.67 27.90 11.22
C GLU A 231 12.10 27.78 12.67
N HIS A 232 13.37 27.39 12.85
CA HIS A 232 14.02 27.54 14.14
C HIS A 232 14.11 29.05 14.36
N ASN A 233 13.06 29.63 14.92
CA ASN A 233 13.15 30.93 15.55
C ASN A 233 13.95 30.70 16.83
N ILE A 234 15.26 30.94 16.69
CA ILE A 234 16.15 31.32 17.78
C ILE A 234 15.70 32.68 18.29
#